data_AF-A0A2I1NCI9-F1
#
_entry.id   AF-A0A2I1NCI9-F1
#
_cell.length_a   1.000
_cell.length_b   1.000
_cell.length_c   1.000
_cell.angle_alpha   90.00
_cell.angle_beta   90.00
_cell.angle_gamma   90.00
#
_symmetry.space_group_name_H-M   'P 1'
#
loop_
_entity.id
_entity.type
_entity.pdbx_description
1 polymer ?
#
loop_
_entity_poly.entity_id
_entity_poly.type
_entity_poly.pdbx_seq_one_letter_code
_entity_poly.pdbx_strand_id
1 'polypeptide(L)'
;MEYIFSIHKKNSNSLICQFNDDGFCEYINFLSIFFEIRKNGKLYIILDLNLKMTEDIKAKYESFFNENKNKNNIFFKIKSILDKIKLNEYFIILPKELKDSKEKICIQILLETLNYTEDNQERAKYFENKMKQYDKFDEIFENYDIKLFDKDMRIKIGESDKNKRVCRFCGKNSKGTNFKNKAHAISESLGFKNIISNEECDECNKKFGDSIEQDLLEWLKPFIPVFKIKGKKGHPEFKYKNGSMKYIEEKDIITIWSKDNTFNQKTKEFNIKLDSYRKIKPVNIYKALVKYAIGTIENKKVLDKFNKTIKWINSDIKADKLPKIPYCITPIDMGIALNTYFRKNHDKSLPYMFCNLSFNCLQIFFIIPFSDDDSCNFTEDKEYNTFIDRIPFFKFHPENWIFQDFSSNSEVKINPSIKMQENK
;
A
#
# COMPACT_ATOMS: atom_id res chain seq x y z
N MET A 1 7.56 3.79 -32.59
CA MET A 1 6.85 2.57 -32.16
C MET A 1 7.63 1.96 -31.00
N GLU A 2 7.05 1.95 -29.81
CA GLU A 2 7.74 1.44 -28.61
C GLU A 2 7.51 -0.05 -28.45
N TYR A 3 8.58 -0.81 -28.22
CA TYR A 3 8.49 -2.26 -27.98
C TYR A 3 8.53 -2.51 -26.47
N ILE A 4 7.47 -3.14 -25.94
CA ILE A 4 7.28 -3.31 -24.51
C ILE A 4 7.17 -4.80 -24.17
N PHE A 5 7.80 -5.20 -23.08
CA PHE A 5 7.47 -6.45 -22.40
C PHE A 5 7.51 -6.25 -20.88
N SER A 6 6.90 -7.17 -20.14
CA SER A 6 6.95 -7.20 -18.69
C SER A 6 7.42 -8.55 -18.18
N ILE A 7 8.22 -8.52 -17.11
CA ILE A 7 8.70 -9.71 -16.40
C ILE A 7 8.02 -9.78 -15.05
N HIS A 8 7.43 -10.93 -14.73
CA HIS A 8 6.70 -11.19 -13.50
C HIS A 8 7.32 -12.39 -12.80
N LYS A 9 7.59 -12.24 -11.50
CA LYS A 9 8.00 -13.34 -10.63
C LYS A 9 7.18 -13.34 -9.36
N LYS A 10 7.14 -14.49 -8.69
CA LYS A 10 6.37 -14.70 -7.46
C LYS A 10 6.76 -13.66 -6.40
N ASN A 11 5.77 -13.08 -5.73
CA ASN A 11 5.92 -12.15 -4.61
C ASN A 11 6.80 -10.92 -4.94
N SER A 12 6.73 -10.43 -6.18
CA SER A 12 7.52 -9.26 -6.60
C SER A 12 6.75 -8.40 -7.57
N ASN A 13 7.05 -7.09 -7.55
CA ASN A 13 6.56 -6.17 -8.57
C ASN A 13 7.13 -6.55 -9.93
N SER A 14 6.31 -6.41 -10.97
CA SER A 14 6.74 -6.64 -12.33
C SER A 14 7.71 -5.57 -12.80
N LEU A 15 8.63 -5.94 -13.69
CA LEU A 15 9.48 -5.00 -14.39
C LEU A 15 8.94 -4.79 -15.79
N ILE A 16 8.58 -3.54 -16.08
CA ILE A 16 8.22 -3.10 -17.42
C ILE A 16 9.51 -2.69 -18.14
N CYS A 17 9.74 -3.28 -19.30
CA CYS A 17 10.87 -3.01 -20.16
C CYS A 17 10.37 -2.39 -21.44
N GLN A 18 10.97 -1.26 -21.82
CA GLN A 18 10.58 -0.48 -22.98
C GLN A 18 11.82 -0.18 -23.81
N PHE A 19 11.71 -0.44 -25.11
CA PHE A 19 12.74 -0.18 -26.11
C PHE A 19 12.20 0.85 -27.09
N ASN A 20 13.05 1.80 -27.44
CA ASN A 20 12.77 2.80 -28.47
C ASN A 20 12.74 2.15 -29.86
N ASP A 21 12.35 2.91 -30.87
CA ASP A 21 12.14 2.49 -32.26
C ASP A 21 13.34 1.70 -32.85
N ASP A 22 14.57 2.07 -32.51
CA ASP A 22 15.79 1.38 -32.99
C ASP A 22 16.09 0.06 -32.26
N GLY A 23 15.39 -0.22 -31.16
CA GLY A 23 15.64 -1.37 -30.27
C GLY A 23 14.85 -2.63 -30.62
N PHE A 24 14.26 -2.71 -31.82
CA PHE A 24 13.45 -3.86 -32.24
C PHE A 24 14.25 -5.17 -32.26
N CYS A 25 15.48 -5.13 -32.79
CA CYS A 25 16.34 -6.30 -32.89
C CYS A 25 16.69 -6.84 -31.49
N GLU A 26 17.04 -5.95 -30.56
CA GLU A 26 17.28 -6.28 -29.16
C GLU A 26 16.06 -6.90 -28.48
N TYR A 27 14.88 -6.32 -28.72
CA TYR A 27 13.61 -6.83 -28.20
C TYR A 27 13.34 -8.27 -28.68
N ILE A 28 13.45 -8.51 -29.99
CA ILE A 28 13.21 -9.83 -30.58
C ILE A 28 14.28 -10.84 -30.14
N ASN A 29 15.55 -10.45 -30.15
CA ASN A 29 16.65 -11.32 -29.72
C ASN A 29 16.48 -11.72 -28.26
N PHE A 30 16.11 -10.78 -27.38
CA PHE A 30 15.83 -11.10 -25.98
C PHE A 30 14.65 -12.07 -25.83
N LEU A 31 13.52 -11.81 -26.50
CA LEU A 31 12.34 -12.68 -26.40
C LEU A 31 12.60 -14.07 -26.97
N SER A 32 13.49 -14.22 -27.97
CA SER A 32 13.87 -15.51 -28.54
C SER A 32 14.59 -16.45 -27.58
N ILE A 33 15.11 -15.93 -26.45
CA ILE A 33 15.67 -16.76 -25.37
C ILE A 33 14.57 -17.60 -24.72
N PHE A 34 13.35 -17.08 -24.66
CA PHE A 34 12.24 -17.66 -23.90
C PHE A 34 11.12 -18.21 -24.79
N PHE A 35 10.99 -17.69 -26.02
CA PHE A 35 9.86 -17.98 -26.90
C PHE A 35 10.31 -18.40 -28.29
N GLU A 36 9.51 -19.27 -28.91
CA GLU A 36 9.68 -19.58 -30.33
C GLU A 36 9.20 -18.38 -31.17
N ILE A 37 10.05 -17.94 -32.11
CA ILE A 37 9.73 -16.84 -33.04
C ILE A 37 9.64 -17.41 -34.45
N ARG A 38 8.46 -17.27 -35.08
CA ARG A 38 8.20 -17.71 -36.45
C ARG A 38 8.08 -16.53 -37.40
N LYS A 39 8.55 -16.69 -38.63
CA LYS A 39 8.43 -15.71 -39.71
C LYS A 39 7.68 -16.34 -40.90
N ASN A 40 6.47 -15.85 -41.17
CA ASN A 40 5.71 -16.22 -42.37
C ASN A 40 4.95 -14.99 -42.90
N GLY A 41 5.65 -14.10 -43.61
CA GLY A 41 5.15 -12.77 -44.02
C GLY A 41 4.95 -11.76 -42.88
N LYS A 42 4.70 -12.25 -41.66
CA LYS A 42 4.67 -11.54 -40.38
C LYS A 42 5.49 -12.30 -39.33
N LEU A 43 5.94 -11.58 -38.30
CA LEU A 43 6.60 -12.17 -37.13
C LEU A 43 5.54 -12.60 -36.11
N TYR A 44 5.65 -13.83 -35.62
CA TYR A 44 4.80 -14.40 -34.58
C TYR A 44 5.67 -14.85 -33.41
N ILE A 45 5.26 -14.52 -32.19
CA ILE A 45 5.90 -14.98 -30.95
C ILE A 45 4.95 -15.98 -30.31
N ILE A 46 5.40 -17.22 -30.13
CA ILE A 46 4.62 -18.26 -29.47
C ILE A 46 4.89 -18.17 -27.99
N LEU A 47 3.90 -17.69 -27.24
CA LEU A 47 4.01 -17.48 -25.79
C LEU A 47 3.75 -18.79 -25.05
N ASP A 48 4.75 -19.25 -24.30
CA ASP A 48 4.60 -20.26 -23.26
C ASP A 48 4.62 -19.57 -21.89
N LEU A 49 3.52 -19.66 -21.14
CA LEU A 49 3.42 -19.05 -19.81
C LEU A 49 4.03 -19.92 -18.69
N ASN A 50 4.48 -21.14 -19.01
CA ASN A 50 5.11 -22.05 -18.07
C ASN A 50 6.65 -21.94 -18.08
N LEU A 51 7.19 -20.72 -18.23
CA LEU A 51 8.64 -20.53 -18.21
C LEU A 51 9.20 -20.91 -16.84
N LYS A 52 10.11 -21.88 -16.83
CA LYS A 52 10.85 -22.35 -15.66
C LYS A 52 12.31 -21.99 -15.84
N MET A 53 12.96 -21.44 -14.81
CA MET A 53 14.39 -21.12 -14.90
C MET A 53 15.22 -22.40 -14.99
N THR A 54 15.75 -22.71 -16.17
CA THR A 54 16.65 -23.85 -16.43
C THR A 54 18.09 -23.39 -16.59
N GLU A 55 19.04 -24.32 -16.53
CA GLU A 55 20.46 -24.02 -16.82
C GLU A 55 20.66 -23.51 -18.25
N ASP A 56 19.89 -24.02 -19.21
CA ASP A 56 19.92 -23.57 -20.62
C ASP A 56 19.44 -22.12 -20.76
N ILE A 57 18.29 -21.77 -20.15
CA ILE A 57 17.78 -20.39 -20.15
C ILE A 57 18.80 -19.47 -19.47
N LYS A 58 19.40 -19.93 -18.36
CA LYS A 58 20.39 -19.17 -17.62
C LYS A 58 21.62 -18.86 -18.46
N ALA A 59 22.21 -19.87 -19.09
CA ALA A 59 23.35 -19.71 -19.98
C ALA A 59 23.03 -18.77 -21.16
N LYS A 60 21.86 -18.92 -21.78
CA LYS A 60 21.42 -18.08 -22.91
C LYS A 60 21.28 -16.61 -22.54
N TYR A 61 20.62 -16.30 -21.42
CA TYR A 61 20.48 -14.89 -21.03
C TYR A 61 21.82 -14.31 -20.55
N GLU A 62 22.67 -15.08 -19.88
CA GLU A 62 24.00 -14.63 -19.48
C GLU A 62 24.86 -14.27 -20.70
N SER A 63 24.85 -15.10 -21.75
CA SER A 63 25.53 -14.79 -23.03
C SER A 63 24.98 -13.51 -23.64
N PHE A 64 23.65 -13.39 -23.73
CA PHE A 64 22.99 -12.19 -24.28
C PHE A 64 23.41 -10.90 -23.55
N PHE A 65 23.49 -10.91 -22.22
CA PHE A 65 23.91 -9.72 -21.46
C PHE A 65 25.40 -9.43 -21.57
N ASN A 66 26.25 -10.45 -21.71
CA ASN A 66 27.69 -10.25 -21.94
C ASN A 66 27.94 -9.53 -23.28
N GLU A 67 27.20 -9.90 -24.33
CA GLU A 67 27.29 -9.27 -25.65
C GLU A 67 26.69 -7.85 -25.71
N ASN A 68 25.73 -7.55 -24.82
CA ASN A 68 24.96 -6.29 -24.87
C ASN A 68 25.21 -5.35 -23.66
N LYS A 69 26.21 -5.64 -22.82
CA LYS A 69 26.48 -4.99 -21.52
C LYS A 69 26.56 -3.45 -21.57
N ASN A 70 27.06 -2.89 -22.67
CA ASN A 70 27.30 -1.45 -22.81
C ASN A 70 26.20 -0.71 -23.60
N LYS A 71 25.18 -1.41 -24.11
CA LYS A 71 24.21 -0.81 -25.03
C LYS A 71 23.08 -0.05 -24.34
N ASN A 72 22.54 -0.56 -23.23
CA ASN A 72 21.37 0.04 -22.60
C ASN A 72 21.27 -0.30 -21.10
N ASN A 73 20.99 0.71 -20.27
CA ASN A 73 20.78 0.56 -18.83
C ASN A 73 19.59 -0.34 -18.46
N ILE A 74 18.61 -0.51 -19.36
CA ILE A 74 17.46 -1.41 -19.13
C ILE A 74 17.92 -2.87 -18.96
N PHE A 75 18.99 -3.28 -19.66
CA PHE A 75 19.52 -4.63 -19.59
C PHE A 75 20.06 -4.99 -18.20
N PHE A 76 20.70 -4.05 -17.51
CA PHE A 76 21.12 -4.26 -16.12
C PHE A 76 19.93 -4.51 -15.19
N LYS A 77 18.81 -3.82 -15.40
CA LYS A 77 17.59 -4.03 -14.60
C LYS A 77 16.97 -5.40 -14.89
N ILE A 78 16.89 -5.79 -16.16
CA ILE A 78 16.40 -7.11 -16.59
C ILE A 78 17.25 -8.21 -15.95
N LYS A 79 18.57 -8.15 -16.12
CA LYS A 79 19.50 -9.12 -15.54
C LYS A 79 19.36 -9.20 -14.02
N SER A 80 19.28 -8.06 -13.34
CA SER A 80 19.11 -8.01 -11.88
C SER A 80 17.84 -8.73 -11.38
N ILE A 81 16.78 -8.80 -12.19
CA ILE A 81 15.57 -9.53 -11.84
C ILE A 81 15.72 -11.02 -12.16
N LEU A 82 16.25 -11.36 -13.34
CA LEU A 82 16.47 -12.75 -13.74
C LEU A 82 17.45 -13.46 -12.78
N ASP A 83 18.50 -12.79 -12.33
CA ASP A 83 19.47 -13.32 -11.35
C ASP A 83 18.83 -13.65 -10.00
N LYS A 84 17.66 -13.08 -9.68
CA LYS A 84 16.92 -13.34 -8.43
C LYS A 84 15.88 -14.44 -8.56
N ILE A 85 15.77 -15.08 -9.73
CA ILE A 85 14.90 -16.23 -9.96
C ILE A 85 15.75 -17.48 -9.75
N LYS A 86 15.34 -18.35 -8.83
CA LYS A 86 16.09 -19.57 -8.51
C LYS A 86 15.98 -20.57 -9.66
N LEU A 87 16.97 -21.46 -9.78
CA LEU A 87 16.84 -22.62 -10.66
C LEU A 87 15.56 -23.37 -10.31
N ASN A 88 14.82 -23.81 -11.32
CA ASN A 88 13.50 -24.44 -11.25
C ASN A 88 12.33 -23.56 -10.79
N GLU A 89 12.53 -22.27 -10.55
CA GLU A 89 11.44 -21.33 -10.25
C GLU A 89 10.74 -20.89 -11.53
N TYR A 90 9.40 -20.87 -11.51
CA TYR A 90 8.58 -20.37 -12.60
C TYR A 90 8.47 -18.84 -12.57
N PHE A 91 8.52 -18.24 -13.75
CA PHE A 91 8.35 -16.80 -13.99
C PHE A 91 7.55 -16.59 -15.27
N ILE A 92 7.07 -15.37 -15.51
CA ILE A 92 6.28 -15.04 -16.69
C ILE A 92 6.89 -13.84 -17.39
N ILE A 93 7.01 -13.93 -18.71
CA ILE A 93 7.31 -12.78 -19.59
C ILE A 93 6.10 -12.56 -20.49
N LEU A 94 5.62 -11.32 -20.57
CA LEU A 94 4.53 -10.93 -21.46
C LEU A 94 5.01 -9.84 -22.41
N PRO A 95 4.73 -9.91 -23.73
CA PRO A 95 5.05 -8.86 -24.68
C PRO A 95 4.08 -7.66 -24.58
N LYS A 96 3.61 -7.36 -23.37
CA LYS A 96 2.75 -6.22 -23.03
C LYS A 96 3.00 -5.79 -21.59
N GLU A 97 2.65 -4.56 -21.27
CA GLU A 97 2.43 -4.12 -19.90
C GLU A 97 1.03 -4.58 -19.45
N LEU A 98 0.91 -5.12 -18.24
CA LEU A 98 -0.37 -5.29 -17.57
C LEU A 98 -0.76 -3.98 -16.90
N LYS A 99 -1.90 -3.41 -17.28
CA LYS A 99 -2.41 -2.17 -16.65
C LYS A 99 -3.45 -2.48 -15.58
N ASP A 100 -4.38 -3.38 -15.91
CA ASP A 100 -5.48 -3.78 -15.07
C ASP A 100 -5.02 -4.56 -13.82
N SER A 101 -5.58 -4.22 -12.66
CA SER A 101 -5.19 -4.84 -11.39
C SER A 101 -5.67 -6.29 -11.25
N LYS A 102 -6.79 -6.67 -11.88
CA LYS A 102 -7.27 -8.07 -11.91
C LYS A 102 -6.30 -8.93 -12.69
N GLU A 103 -5.87 -8.50 -13.88
CA GLU A 103 -4.85 -9.20 -14.67
C GLU A 103 -3.56 -9.43 -13.87
N LYS A 104 -3.05 -8.39 -13.18
CA LYS A 104 -1.84 -8.49 -12.34
C LYS A 104 -1.97 -9.53 -11.23
N ILE A 105 -3.11 -9.54 -10.55
CA ILE A 105 -3.39 -10.48 -9.46
C ILE A 105 -3.53 -11.90 -9.99
N CYS A 106 -4.25 -12.11 -11.09
CA CYS A 106 -4.34 -13.42 -11.74
C CYS A 106 -2.96 -13.98 -12.10
N ILE A 107 -2.04 -13.13 -12.57
CA ILE A 107 -0.67 -13.53 -12.87
C ILE A 107 0.12 -13.90 -11.60
N GLN A 108 -0.06 -13.19 -10.49
CA GLN A 108 0.54 -13.58 -9.21
C GLN A 108 -0.02 -14.90 -8.68
N ILE A 109 -1.33 -15.13 -8.77
CA ILE A 109 -1.95 -16.41 -8.40
C ILE A 109 -1.38 -17.55 -9.25
N LEU A 110 -1.27 -17.34 -10.57
CA LEU A 110 -0.70 -18.31 -11.48
C LEU A 110 0.76 -18.64 -11.08
N LEU A 111 1.59 -17.62 -10.84
CA LEU A 111 2.98 -17.80 -10.39
C LEU A 111 3.08 -18.48 -9.02
N GLU A 112 2.22 -18.14 -8.07
CA GLU A 112 2.12 -18.81 -6.77
C GLU A 112 1.84 -20.30 -6.94
N THR A 113 0.89 -20.61 -7.84
CA THR A 113 0.40 -21.97 -8.10
C THR A 113 1.43 -22.81 -8.85
N LEU A 114 2.07 -22.28 -9.90
CA LEU A 114 3.15 -22.95 -10.63
C LEU A 114 4.32 -23.32 -9.71
N ASN A 115 4.61 -22.45 -8.73
CA ASN A 115 5.67 -22.64 -7.73
C ASN A 115 5.16 -23.27 -6.41
N TYR A 116 3.97 -23.90 -6.39
CA TYR A 116 3.43 -24.55 -5.20
C TYR A 116 3.86 -26.02 -5.10
N THR A 117 3.67 -26.77 -6.19
CA THR A 117 3.96 -28.22 -6.28
C THR A 117 4.21 -28.59 -7.75
N GLU A 118 4.95 -29.66 -8.00
CA GLU A 118 5.13 -30.23 -9.34
C GLU A 118 3.96 -31.13 -9.76
N ASP A 119 3.11 -31.55 -8.82
CA ASP A 119 1.91 -32.34 -9.11
C ASP A 119 0.82 -31.49 -9.76
N ASN A 120 0.38 -31.87 -10.96
CA ASN A 120 -0.60 -31.11 -11.73
C ASN A 120 -2.01 -31.12 -11.11
N GLN A 121 -2.43 -32.19 -10.42
CA GLN A 121 -3.75 -32.27 -9.80
C GLN A 121 -3.82 -31.41 -8.55
N GLU A 122 -2.80 -31.47 -7.69
CA GLU A 122 -2.69 -30.59 -6.53
C GLU A 122 -2.58 -29.13 -6.94
N ARG A 123 -1.82 -28.84 -8.01
CA ARG A 123 -1.69 -27.50 -8.58
C ARG A 123 -3.05 -26.96 -9.05
N ALA A 124 -3.82 -27.77 -9.79
CA ALA A 124 -5.16 -27.37 -10.23
C ALA A 124 -6.09 -27.06 -9.05
N LYS A 125 -6.11 -27.94 -8.03
CA LYS A 125 -6.91 -27.74 -6.82
C LYS A 125 -6.49 -26.48 -6.05
N TYR A 126 -5.19 -26.20 -5.95
CA TYR A 126 -4.67 -24.98 -5.33
C TYR A 126 -5.12 -23.73 -6.08
N PHE A 127 -5.01 -23.75 -7.41
CA PHE A 127 -5.44 -22.65 -8.28
C PHE A 127 -6.93 -22.34 -8.10
N GLU A 128 -7.78 -23.37 -8.18
CA GLU A 128 -9.24 -23.23 -8.01
C GLU A 128 -9.60 -22.64 -6.64
N ASN A 129 -8.95 -23.12 -5.57
CA ASN A 129 -9.20 -22.62 -4.22
C ASN A 129 -8.77 -21.17 -4.06
N LYS A 130 -7.66 -20.76 -4.66
CA LYS A 130 -7.22 -19.36 -4.68
C LYS A 130 -8.22 -18.52 -5.46
N MET A 131 -8.55 -18.89 -6.70
CA MET A 131 -9.50 -18.15 -7.54
C MET A 131 -10.85 -17.95 -6.85
N LYS A 132 -11.43 -18.98 -6.20
CA LYS A 132 -12.67 -18.84 -5.41
C LYS A 132 -12.60 -17.79 -4.30
N GLN A 133 -11.42 -17.57 -3.71
CA GLN A 133 -11.25 -16.50 -2.72
C GLN A 133 -11.19 -15.13 -3.38
N TYR A 134 -10.58 -15.04 -4.57
CA TYR A 134 -10.46 -13.82 -5.35
C TYR A 134 -11.77 -13.40 -6.02
N ASP A 135 -12.62 -14.34 -6.43
CA ASP A 135 -13.95 -14.05 -7.01
C ASP A 135 -14.80 -13.21 -6.04
N LYS A 136 -14.59 -13.35 -4.73
CA LYS A 136 -15.24 -12.51 -3.71
C LYS A 136 -14.88 -11.03 -3.82
N PHE A 137 -13.79 -10.69 -4.52
CA PHE A 137 -13.29 -9.34 -4.74
C PHE A 137 -13.56 -8.82 -6.15
N ASP A 138 -14.30 -9.56 -6.99
CA ASP A 138 -14.60 -9.16 -8.37
C ASP A 138 -15.24 -7.78 -8.47
N GLU A 139 -16.20 -7.47 -7.60
CA GLU A 139 -16.84 -6.16 -7.57
C GLU A 139 -15.82 -5.03 -7.34
N ILE A 140 -14.81 -5.22 -6.49
CA ILE A 140 -13.73 -4.23 -6.33
C ILE A 140 -12.94 -4.09 -7.62
N PHE A 141 -12.57 -5.20 -8.27
CA PHE A 141 -11.77 -5.17 -9.48
C PHE A 141 -12.52 -4.59 -10.69
N GLU A 142 -13.84 -4.72 -10.74
CA GLU A 142 -14.69 -4.11 -11.77
C GLU A 142 -14.75 -2.59 -11.60
N ASN A 143 -14.79 -2.12 -10.34
CA ASN A 143 -14.99 -0.70 -10.03
C ASN A 143 -13.68 0.09 -9.87
N TYR A 144 -12.59 -0.55 -9.46
CA TYR A 144 -11.37 0.12 -9.03
C TYR A 144 -10.09 -0.44 -9.67
N ASP A 145 -9.17 0.47 -9.99
CA ASP A 145 -7.75 0.15 -10.16
C ASP A 145 -7.05 0.25 -8.81
N ILE A 146 -6.24 -0.75 -8.49
CA ILE A 146 -5.58 -0.88 -7.20
C ILE A 146 -4.07 -0.67 -7.37
N LYS A 147 -3.48 0.21 -6.55
CA LYS A 147 -2.03 0.28 -6.36
C LYS A 147 -1.65 -0.03 -4.93
N LEU A 148 -0.71 -0.96 -4.77
CA LEU A 148 -0.11 -1.37 -3.52
C LEU A 148 1.21 -0.63 -3.29
N PHE A 149 1.38 -0.11 -2.08
CA PHE A 149 2.60 0.49 -1.57
C PHE A 149 3.02 -0.26 -0.31
N ASP A 150 3.89 -1.26 -0.47
CA ASP A 150 4.46 -2.01 0.66
C ASP A 150 5.62 -1.24 1.32
N LYS A 151 5.82 -1.39 2.64
CA LYS A 151 6.88 -0.69 3.39
C LYS A 151 8.30 -0.87 2.84
N ASP A 152 8.58 -2.00 2.19
CA ASP A 152 9.89 -2.35 1.66
C ASP A 152 10.09 -1.87 0.22
N MET A 153 9.04 -1.34 -0.42
CA MET A 153 9.14 -0.73 -1.76
C MET A 153 10.08 0.48 -1.75
N ARG A 154 10.92 0.56 -2.80
CA ARG A 154 11.82 1.68 -3.03
C ARG A 154 11.35 2.46 -4.24
N ILE A 155 10.68 3.59 -3.99
CA ILE A 155 10.11 4.43 -5.05
C ILE A 155 10.30 5.91 -4.72
N LYS A 156 10.53 6.71 -5.76
CA LYS A 156 10.51 8.17 -5.69
C LYS A 156 9.36 8.66 -6.56
N ILE A 157 8.44 9.42 -5.97
CA ILE A 157 7.20 9.87 -6.58
C ILE A 157 7.34 11.35 -6.94
N GLY A 158 6.94 11.74 -8.15
CA GLY A 158 7.03 13.11 -8.66
C GLY A 158 8.37 13.47 -9.30
N GLU A 159 8.50 14.71 -9.76
CA GLU A 159 9.64 15.20 -10.55
C GLU A 159 11.01 14.99 -9.88
N SER A 160 11.89 14.27 -10.58
CA SER A 160 13.23 13.94 -10.12
C SER A 160 14.16 15.15 -10.08
N ASP A 161 14.07 16.04 -11.07
CA ASP A 161 14.86 17.26 -11.19
C ASP A 161 14.40 18.31 -10.18
N LYS A 162 15.28 18.63 -9.22
CA LYS A 162 14.98 19.59 -8.14
C LYS A 162 14.52 20.96 -8.64
N ASN A 163 15.02 21.41 -9.79
CA ASN A 163 14.71 22.73 -10.32
C ASN A 163 13.29 22.82 -10.89
N LYS A 164 12.72 21.68 -11.31
CA LYS A 164 11.38 21.56 -11.91
C LYS A 164 10.28 21.21 -10.91
N ARG A 165 10.65 20.89 -9.67
CA ARG A 165 9.69 20.49 -8.62
C ARG A 165 8.74 21.62 -8.27
N VAL A 166 7.48 21.25 -8.09
CA VAL A 166 6.43 22.06 -7.51
C VAL A 166 5.84 21.28 -6.35
N CYS A 167 5.72 21.90 -5.18
CA CYS A 167 5.21 21.23 -4.00
C CYS A 167 3.73 20.88 -4.20
N ARG A 168 3.36 19.61 -4.08
CA ARG A 168 1.98 19.13 -4.24
C ARG A 168 1.01 19.64 -3.17
N PHE A 169 1.52 20.13 -2.04
CA PHE A 169 0.68 20.58 -0.92
C PHE A 169 0.51 22.10 -0.83
N CYS A 170 1.54 22.87 -1.21
CA CYS A 170 1.48 24.34 -1.13
C CYS A 170 1.60 25.03 -2.50
N GLY A 171 1.85 24.30 -3.59
CA GLY A 171 1.98 24.84 -4.93
C GLY A 171 3.24 25.67 -5.20
N LYS A 172 4.10 25.88 -4.19
CA LYS A 172 5.36 26.63 -4.36
C LYS A 172 6.39 25.80 -5.13
N ASN A 173 7.11 26.43 -6.04
CA ASN A 173 8.24 25.84 -6.78
C ASN A 173 9.58 26.12 -6.09
N SER A 174 10.68 25.72 -6.73
CA SER A 174 12.07 25.91 -6.27
C SER A 174 12.49 27.36 -5.98
N LYS A 175 11.73 28.38 -6.45
CA LYS A 175 11.96 29.80 -6.09
C LYS A 175 11.26 30.21 -4.80
N GLY A 176 10.17 29.53 -4.42
CA GLY A 176 9.36 29.86 -3.25
C GLY A 176 9.53 28.90 -2.07
N THR A 177 10.21 27.77 -2.25
CA THR A 177 10.46 26.77 -1.19
C THR A 177 11.68 25.90 -1.50
N ASN A 178 12.08 25.06 -0.55
CA ASN A 178 13.22 24.16 -0.66
C ASN A 178 12.78 22.68 -0.69
N PHE A 179 13.55 21.86 -1.40
CA PHE A 179 13.42 20.39 -1.45
C PHE A 179 14.75 19.74 -1.05
N LYS A 180 15.30 20.16 0.10
CA LYS A 180 16.60 19.69 0.60
C LYS A 180 16.42 18.37 1.35
N ASN A 181 15.36 18.25 2.14
CA ASN A 181 15.10 17.09 2.95
C ASN A 181 14.52 15.94 2.13
N LYS A 182 14.75 14.72 2.62
CA LYS A 182 14.13 13.51 2.08
C LYS A 182 12.71 13.42 2.65
N ALA A 183 11.72 13.96 1.94
CA ALA A 183 10.33 13.87 2.35
C ALA A 183 9.77 12.46 2.08
N HIS A 184 9.13 11.87 3.09
CA HIS A 184 8.52 10.56 2.98
C HIS A 184 7.04 10.72 2.62
N ALA A 185 6.61 10.10 1.53
CA ALA A 185 5.20 10.15 1.12
C ALA A 185 4.30 9.52 2.20
N ILE A 186 4.78 8.44 2.83
CA ILE A 186 4.19 7.80 4.01
C ILE A 186 5.25 7.77 5.10
N SER A 187 4.89 8.20 6.31
CA SER A 187 5.84 8.48 7.39
C SER A 187 6.73 7.27 7.76
N GLU A 188 8.03 7.54 8.00
CA GLU A 188 9.00 6.53 8.47
C GLU A 188 8.54 5.92 9.81
N SER A 189 7.86 6.69 10.65
CA SER A 189 7.35 6.23 11.95
C SER A 189 6.31 5.13 11.85
N LEU A 190 5.67 4.94 10.68
CA LEU A 190 4.78 3.82 10.40
C LEU A 190 5.51 2.62 9.76
N GLY A 191 6.82 2.71 9.55
CA GLY A 191 7.64 1.65 8.95
C GLY A 191 8.04 1.88 7.48
N PHE A 192 7.48 2.90 6.81
CA PHE A 192 7.76 3.20 5.40
C PHE A 192 9.06 3.97 5.21
N LYS A 193 10.15 3.25 4.87
CA LYS A 193 11.50 3.86 4.80
C LYS A 193 11.84 4.46 3.43
N ASN A 194 11.23 3.95 2.36
CA ASN A 194 11.74 4.16 0.99
C ASN A 194 10.67 4.61 -0.02
N ILE A 195 9.50 5.05 0.43
CA ILE A 195 8.48 5.69 -0.42
C ILE A 195 8.63 7.20 -0.28
N ILE A 196 9.35 7.79 -1.23
CA ILE A 196 9.83 9.17 -1.14
C ILE A 196 9.01 10.07 -2.04
N SER A 197 8.56 11.20 -1.51
CA SER A 197 7.92 12.26 -2.28
C SER A 197 8.99 13.27 -2.71
N ASN A 198 9.22 13.40 -4.01
CA ASN A 198 10.10 14.45 -4.53
C ASN A 198 9.44 15.84 -4.43
N GLU A 199 8.11 15.89 -4.44
CA GLU A 199 7.30 17.09 -4.56
C GLU A 199 6.61 17.47 -3.25
N GLU A 200 7.18 17.09 -2.11
CA GLU A 200 6.80 17.62 -0.80
C GLU A 200 7.95 18.49 -0.30
N CYS A 201 7.71 19.80 -0.15
CA CYS A 201 8.76 20.73 0.26
C CYS A 201 9.09 20.62 1.76
N ASP A 202 10.25 21.14 2.14
CA ASP A 202 10.77 21.06 3.51
C ASP A 202 9.80 21.68 4.54
N GLU A 203 9.12 22.77 4.17
CA GLU A 203 8.12 23.46 5.02
C GLU A 203 6.89 22.59 5.27
N CYS A 204 6.30 22.02 4.21
CA CYS A 204 5.13 21.15 4.31
C CYS A 204 5.47 19.85 5.06
N ASN A 205 6.59 19.21 4.71
CA ASN A 205 7.06 18.00 5.38
C ASN A 205 7.24 18.22 6.88
N LYS A 206 7.89 19.33 7.28
CA LYS A 206 8.04 19.67 8.69
C LYS A 206 6.69 19.96 9.34
N LYS A 207 5.85 20.79 8.71
CA LYS A 207 4.52 21.12 9.22
C LYS A 207 3.71 19.86 9.52
N PHE A 208 3.62 18.91 8.59
CA PHE A 208 2.83 17.69 8.79
C PHE A 208 3.44 16.78 9.85
N GLY A 209 4.77 16.61 9.82
CA GLY A 209 5.53 15.84 10.80
C GLY A 209 5.43 16.37 12.23
N ASP A 210 5.24 17.69 12.41
CA ASP A 210 5.10 18.34 13.72
C ASP A 210 3.62 18.49 14.15
N SER A 211 2.66 18.23 13.26
CA SER A 211 1.22 18.40 13.51
C SER A 211 0.41 17.12 13.26
N ILE A 212 -0.21 16.97 12.08
CA ILE A 212 -1.20 15.94 11.80
C ILE A 212 -0.65 14.52 11.98
N GLU A 213 0.60 14.27 11.58
CA GLU A 213 1.21 12.95 11.70
C GLU A 213 1.41 12.56 13.17
N GLN A 214 1.67 13.53 14.05
CA GLN A 214 1.85 13.25 15.47
C GLN A 214 0.56 12.83 16.17
N ASP A 215 -0.58 13.41 15.78
CA ASP A 215 -1.88 13.03 16.34
C ASP A 215 -2.27 11.61 15.90
N LEU A 216 -1.96 11.24 14.65
CA LEU A 216 -2.09 9.86 14.18
C LEU A 216 -1.17 8.91 14.96
N LEU A 217 0.10 9.28 15.18
CA LEU A 217 1.02 8.44 15.95
C LEU A 217 0.55 8.24 17.39
N GLU A 218 0.02 9.29 18.04
CA GLU A 218 -0.57 9.19 19.38
C GLU A 218 -1.73 8.18 19.42
N TRP A 219 -2.60 8.18 18.40
CA TRP A 219 -3.69 7.21 18.27
C TRP A 219 -3.19 5.78 18.04
N LEU A 220 -2.09 5.62 17.29
CA LEU A 220 -1.49 4.31 17.01
C LEU A 220 -0.64 3.75 18.15
N LYS A 221 -0.27 4.56 19.15
CA LYS A 221 0.61 4.15 20.26
C LYS A 221 0.23 2.82 20.93
N PRO A 222 -1.04 2.56 21.29
CA PRO A 222 -1.40 1.33 21.99
C PRO A 222 -1.13 0.07 21.18
N PHE A 223 -1.14 0.18 19.85
CA PHE A 223 -0.94 -0.94 18.94
C PHE A 223 0.53 -1.32 18.77
N ILE A 224 1.46 -0.38 18.97
CA ILE A 224 2.90 -0.61 18.75
C ILE A 224 3.44 -1.76 19.63
N PRO A 225 3.17 -1.83 20.95
CA PRO A 225 3.58 -2.96 21.76
C PRO A 225 2.80 -4.23 21.44
N VAL A 226 1.51 -4.13 21.11
CA VAL A 226 0.67 -5.28 20.76
C VAL A 226 1.18 -6.00 19.52
N PHE A 227 1.58 -5.23 18.52
CA PHE A 227 2.12 -5.75 17.25
C PHE A 227 3.64 -5.94 17.29
N LYS A 228 4.25 -5.85 18.47
CA LYS A 228 5.69 -6.09 18.68
C LYS A 228 6.57 -5.26 17.74
N ILE A 229 6.19 -4.01 17.48
CA ILE A 229 6.90 -3.15 16.53
C ILE A 229 8.20 -2.64 17.18
N LYS A 230 9.31 -2.76 16.44
CA LYS A 230 10.65 -2.28 16.85
C LYS A 230 10.90 -0.86 16.36
N GLY A 231 11.26 0.03 17.27
CA GLY A 231 11.78 1.36 16.95
C GLY A 231 13.31 1.35 16.76
N LYS A 232 13.89 2.54 16.57
CA LYS A 232 15.36 2.71 16.37
C LYS A 232 16.20 2.24 17.57
N LYS A 233 15.63 2.24 18.78
CA LYS A 233 16.29 1.84 20.04
C LYS A 233 15.63 0.58 20.65
N GLY A 234 15.10 -0.31 19.82
CA GLY A 234 14.36 -1.50 20.27
C GLY A 234 12.87 -1.24 20.50
N HIS A 235 12.23 -2.07 21.33
CA HIS A 235 10.80 -1.96 21.63
C HIS A 235 10.52 -0.77 22.58
N PRO A 236 9.73 0.23 22.15
CA PRO A 236 9.45 1.40 22.96
C PRO A 236 8.55 1.06 24.16
N GLU A 237 8.82 1.71 25.29
CA GLU A 237 7.89 1.79 26.41
C GLU A 237 7.06 3.07 26.28
N PHE A 238 5.73 2.94 26.34
CA PHE A 238 4.82 4.07 26.35
C PHE A 238 4.37 4.37 27.78
N LYS A 239 4.67 5.58 28.24
CA LYS A 239 4.24 6.08 29.55
C LYS A 239 2.93 6.85 29.42
N TYR A 240 2.03 6.58 30.35
CA TYR A 240 0.76 7.26 30.56
C TYR A 240 0.80 7.95 31.94
N LYS A 241 -0.17 8.83 32.23
CA LYS A 241 -0.25 9.53 33.53
C LYS A 241 -0.50 8.57 34.69
N ASN A 242 -1.26 7.52 34.42
CA ASN A 242 -1.67 6.52 35.40
C ASN A 242 -1.06 5.13 35.13
N GLY A 243 -0.17 4.98 34.15
CA GLY A 243 0.18 3.65 33.64
C GLY A 243 1.40 3.62 32.71
N SER A 244 1.75 2.43 32.26
CA SER A 244 2.71 2.20 31.17
C SER A 244 2.37 0.94 30.38
N MET A 245 2.87 0.86 29.15
CA MET A 245 2.72 -0.28 28.26
C MET A 245 4.02 -0.56 27.51
N LYS A 246 4.46 -1.82 27.51
CA LYS A 246 5.69 -2.25 26.81
C LYS A 246 5.56 -3.71 26.36
N TYR A 247 6.25 -4.06 25.27
CA TYR A 247 6.52 -5.45 24.92
C TYR A 247 7.93 -5.85 25.39
N ILE A 248 8.03 -7.01 26.04
CA ILE A 248 9.28 -7.58 26.56
C ILE A 248 9.62 -8.82 25.73
N GLU A 249 10.56 -8.65 24.80
CA GLU A 249 10.98 -9.67 23.83
C GLU A 249 11.49 -10.96 24.50
N GLU A 250 12.29 -10.83 25.56
CA GLU A 250 12.90 -11.97 26.29
C GLU A 250 11.87 -12.98 26.85
N LYS A 251 10.67 -12.50 27.16
CA LYS A 251 9.59 -13.30 27.75
C LYS A 251 8.42 -13.52 26.79
N ASP A 252 8.48 -12.90 25.61
CA ASP A 252 7.38 -12.77 24.65
C ASP A 252 6.06 -12.29 25.28
N ILE A 253 6.11 -11.31 26.19
CA ILE A 253 4.92 -10.78 26.89
C ILE A 253 4.72 -9.28 26.64
N ILE A 254 3.46 -8.86 26.68
CA ILE A 254 3.08 -7.45 26.79
C ILE A 254 2.82 -7.14 28.26
N THR A 255 3.54 -6.17 28.81
CA THR A 255 3.28 -5.67 30.15
C THR A 255 2.45 -4.40 30.07
N ILE A 256 1.35 -4.39 30.84
CA ILE A 256 0.49 -3.23 31.00
C ILE A 256 0.36 -2.98 32.50
N TRP A 257 0.79 -1.81 32.94
CA TRP A 257 0.60 -1.34 34.30
C TRP A 257 -0.35 -0.15 34.28
N SER A 258 -1.35 -0.14 35.15
CA SER A 258 -2.25 1.01 35.32
C SER A 258 -2.76 1.09 36.76
N LYS A 259 -2.88 2.31 37.29
CA LYS A 259 -3.58 2.60 38.54
C LYS A 259 -5.11 2.52 38.39
N ASP A 260 -5.63 2.62 37.18
CA ASP A 260 -7.06 2.52 36.86
C ASP A 260 -7.32 1.20 36.12
N ASN A 261 -7.46 0.13 36.91
CA ASN A 261 -7.78 -1.20 36.42
C ASN A 261 -8.86 -1.84 37.30
N THR A 262 -9.70 -2.68 36.70
CA THR A 262 -10.77 -3.42 37.39
C THR A 262 -10.85 -4.85 36.88
N PHE A 263 -11.05 -5.81 37.78
CA PHE A 263 -11.31 -7.20 37.43
C PHE A 263 -12.73 -7.59 37.87
N ASN A 264 -13.56 -8.00 36.92
CA ASN A 264 -14.87 -8.58 37.21
C ASN A 264 -14.73 -10.10 37.38
N GLN A 265 -14.80 -10.57 38.62
CA GLN A 265 -14.64 -12.00 38.93
C GLN A 265 -15.72 -12.89 38.29
N LYS A 266 -16.93 -12.36 38.07
CA LYS A 266 -18.06 -13.13 37.50
C LYS A 266 -17.91 -13.32 36.00
N THR A 267 -17.55 -12.26 35.27
CA THR A 267 -17.40 -12.30 33.81
C THR A 267 -15.97 -12.68 33.38
N LYS A 268 -15.04 -12.75 34.34
CA LYS A 268 -13.59 -12.91 34.10
C LYS A 268 -13.03 -11.84 33.17
N GLU A 269 -13.62 -10.64 33.21
CA GLU A 269 -13.20 -9.50 32.39
C GLU A 269 -12.23 -8.60 33.16
N PHE A 270 -11.07 -8.36 32.57
CA PHE A 270 -10.11 -7.38 33.04
C PHE A 270 -10.21 -6.12 32.17
N ASN A 271 -10.45 -4.97 32.81
CA ASN A 271 -10.54 -3.69 32.13
C ASN A 271 -9.39 -2.80 32.62
N ILE A 272 -8.61 -2.27 31.69
CA ILE A 272 -7.50 -1.35 31.96
C ILE A 272 -7.76 -0.04 31.24
N LYS A 273 -7.68 1.08 31.96
CA LYS A 273 -7.73 2.43 31.37
C LYS A 273 -6.37 3.10 31.48
N LEU A 274 -5.94 3.72 30.40
CA LEU A 274 -4.68 4.48 30.31
C LEU A 274 -4.99 5.96 30.02
N ASP A 275 -4.44 6.89 30.80
CA ASP A 275 -4.64 8.34 30.62
C ASP A 275 -3.46 8.97 29.89
N SER A 276 -3.71 9.45 28.67
CA SER A 276 -2.67 9.99 27.81
C SER A 276 -2.18 11.38 28.28
N TYR A 277 -0.89 11.64 28.03
CA TYR A 277 -0.30 12.96 28.29
C TYR A 277 -0.82 14.00 27.29
N ARG A 278 -0.76 13.63 26.01
CA ARG A 278 -1.06 14.48 24.87
C ARG A 278 -2.56 14.47 24.55
N LYS A 279 -3.07 15.65 24.20
CA LYS A 279 -4.35 15.78 23.51
C LYS A 279 -4.12 15.77 22.01
N ILE A 280 -5.11 15.30 21.27
CA ILE A 280 -5.08 15.26 19.81
C ILE A 280 -6.35 15.89 19.25
N LYS A 281 -6.33 16.28 17.98
CA LYS A 281 -7.55 16.60 17.25
C LYS A 281 -7.93 15.40 16.38
N PRO A 282 -9.13 14.81 16.51
CA PRO A 282 -9.55 13.68 15.68
C PRO A 282 -9.37 13.95 14.18
N VAL A 283 -9.68 15.17 13.72
CA VAL A 283 -9.53 15.56 12.31
C VAL A 283 -8.09 15.47 11.79
N ASN A 284 -7.09 15.62 12.68
CA ASN A 284 -5.69 15.51 12.31
C ASN A 284 -5.30 14.06 11.97
N ILE A 285 -5.93 13.07 12.61
CA ILE A 285 -5.76 11.65 12.26
C ILE A 285 -6.22 11.42 10.81
N TYR A 286 -7.40 11.93 10.47
CA TYR A 286 -7.94 11.84 9.11
C TYR A 286 -7.01 12.55 8.11
N LYS A 287 -6.62 13.79 8.39
CA LYS A 287 -5.72 14.57 7.53
C LYS A 287 -4.40 13.84 7.28
N ALA A 288 -3.83 13.19 8.30
CA ALA A 288 -2.58 12.44 8.17
C ALA A 288 -2.73 11.23 7.24
N LEU A 289 -3.79 10.45 7.40
CA LEU A 289 -4.08 9.31 6.52
C LEU A 289 -4.26 9.76 5.06
N VAL A 290 -5.03 10.83 4.85
CA VAL A 290 -5.25 11.40 3.51
C VAL A 290 -3.96 12.01 2.94
N LYS A 291 -3.12 12.65 3.77
CA LYS A 291 -1.80 13.15 3.35
C LYS A 291 -0.96 12.04 2.76
N TYR A 292 -0.93 10.87 3.40
CA TYR A 292 -0.18 9.72 2.89
C TYR A 292 -0.70 9.24 1.54
N ALA A 293 -2.02 9.14 1.38
CA ALA A 293 -2.65 8.77 0.11
C ALA A 293 -2.35 9.78 -1.01
N ILE A 294 -2.47 11.09 -0.75
CA ILE A 294 -2.11 12.14 -1.72
C ILE A 294 -0.61 12.11 -2.05
N GLY A 295 0.22 11.79 -1.06
CA GLY A 295 1.67 11.60 -1.22
C GLY A 295 2.04 10.49 -2.22
N THR A 296 1.18 9.50 -2.41
CA THR A 296 1.45 8.37 -3.31
C THR A 296 0.89 8.52 -4.74
N ILE A 297 0.13 9.58 -5.01
CA ILE A 297 -0.39 9.84 -6.37
C ILE A 297 0.76 10.27 -7.28
N GLU A 298 0.99 9.50 -8.34
CA GLU A 298 2.01 9.76 -9.36
C GLU A 298 1.47 10.56 -10.55
N ASN A 299 0.23 10.32 -10.95
CA ASN A 299 -0.38 10.95 -12.13
C ASN A 299 -0.90 12.34 -11.75
N LYS A 300 -0.31 13.39 -12.35
CA LYS A 300 -0.70 14.78 -12.11
C LYS A 300 -2.17 15.06 -12.40
N LYS A 301 -2.74 14.50 -13.48
CA LYS A 301 -4.17 14.68 -13.82
C LYS A 301 -5.10 14.08 -12.76
N VAL A 302 -4.67 13.00 -12.11
CA VAL A 302 -5.42 12.41 -10.99
C VAL A 302 -5.27 13.28 -9.75
N LEU A 303 -4.06 13.75 -9.45
CA LEU A 303 -3.78 14.66 -8.34
C LEU A 303 -4.59 15.96 -8.42
N ASP A 304 -4.75 16.52 -9.63
CA ASP A 304 -5.51 17.76 -9.87
C ASP A 304 -6.99 17.65 -9.45
N LYS A 305 -7.55 16.44 -9.39
CA LYS A 305 -8.91 16.20 -8.89
C LYS A 305 -9.05 16.37 -7.37
N PHE A 306 -7.95 16.48 -6.65
CA PHE A 306 -7.91 16.57 -5.18
C PHE A 306 -7.45 17.94 -4.67
N ASN A 307 -7.56 19.00 -5.47
CA ASN A 307 -7.13 20.35 -5.07
C ASN A 307 -7.82 20.84 -3.79
N LYS A 308 -9.13 20.57 -3.63
CA LYS A 308 -9.88 20.90 -2.40
C LYS A 308 -9.37 20.07 -1.21
N THR A 309 -9.12 18.78 -1.41
CA THR A 309 -8.53 17.89 -0.40
C THR A 309 -7.16 18.39 0.05
N ILE A 310 -6.26 18.72 -0.88
CA ILE A 310 -4.93 19.26 -0.62
C ILE A 310 -5.02 20.54 0.20
N LYS A 311 -5.90 21.46 -0.19
CA LYS A 311 -6.14 22.71 0.53
C LYS A 311 -6.62 22.42 1.96
N TRP A 312 -7.52 21.47 2.14
CA TRP A 312 -8.02 21.07 3.46
C TRP A 312 -6.93 20.45 4.36
N ILE A 313 -6.08 19.57 3.83
CA ILE A 313 -4.93 19.00 4.56
C ILE A 313 -3.99 20.12 5.02
N ASN A 314 -3.69 21.06 4.12
CA ASN A 314 -2.69 22.10 4.36
C ASN A 314 -3.25 23.39 5.00
N SER A 315 -4.51 23.45 5.40
CA SER A 315 -5.12 24.64 6.02
C SER A 315 -5.86 24.34 7.32
N ASP A 316 -6.23 25.40 8.03
CA ASP A 316 -7.11 25.34 9.19
C ASP A 316 -8.60 25.38 8.82
N ILE A 317 -8.93 25.19 7.53
CA ILE A 317 -10.32 25.07 7.08
C ILE A 317 -10.96 23.87 7.79
N LYS A 318 -12.08 24.14 8.44
CA LYS A 318 -12.89 23.13 9.11
C LYS A 318 -13.77 22.42 8.08
N ALA A 319 -13.83 21.11 8.18
CA ALA A 319 -14.89 20.32 7.56
C ALA A 319 -15.92 20.03 8.65
N ASP A 320 -17.20 20.29 8.39
CA ASP A 320 -18.27 20.07 9.37
C ASP A 320 -18.51 18.59 9.64
N LYS A 321 -18.44 17.78 8.58
CA LYS A 321 -18.53 16.31 8.63
C LYS A 321 -17.49 15.69 7.69
N LEU A 322 -17.06 14.48 8.02
CA LEU A 322 -16.21 13.63 7.18
C LEU A 322 -16.80 12.21 7.16
N PRO A 323 -16.53 11.41 6.12
CA PRO A 323 -16.90 9.99 6.11
C PRO A 323 -16.34 9.30 7.36
N LYS A 324 -17.04 8.29 7.91
CA LYS A 324 -16.47 7.52 9.02
C LYS A 324 -15.22 6.75 8.53
N ILE A 325 -14.29 6.47 9.44
CA ILE A 325 -13.12 5.61 9.18
C ILE A 325 -13.41 4.24 9.81
N PRO A 326 -13.63 3.18 9.00
CA PRO A 326 -13.67 1.83 9.50
C PRO A 326 -12.27 1.34 9.85
N TYR A 327 -12.12 0.73 11.02
CA TYR A 327 -10.92 -0.03 11.36
C TYR A 327 -11.24 -1.30 12.14
N CYS A 328 -10.39 -2.31 12.01
CA CYS A 328 -10.49 -3.56 12.77
C CYS A 328 -9.09 -4.13 13.06
N ILE A 329 -9.00 -4.99 14.08
CA ILE A 329 -7.80 -5.79 14.34
C ILE A 329 -8.07 -7.20 13.79
N THR A 330 -7.25 -7.65 12.85
CA THR A 330 -7.32 -8.98 12.26
C THR A 330 -6.47 -9.97 13.05
N PRO A 331 -6.83 -11.26 13.10
CA PRO A 331 -6.01 -12.29 13.74
C PRO A 331 -4.73 -12.60 12.97
N ILE A 332 -4.65 -12.16 11.70
CA ILE A 332 -3.53 -12.38 10.80
C ILE A 332 -2.77 -11.05 10.65
N ASP A 333 -1.44 -11.12 10.74
CA ASP A 333 -0.55 -10.01 10.41
C ASP A 333 -0.55 -9.81 8.88
N MET A 334 -1.10 -8.68 8.44
CA MET A 334 -1.18 -8.31 7.03
C MET A 334 0.03 -7.48 6.57
N GLY A 335 1.03 -7.30 7.44
CA GLY A 335 2.19 -6.45 7.19
C GLY A 335 1.86 -4.96 7.19
N ILE A 336 2.80 -4.16 6.71
CA ILE A 336 2.66 -2.69 6.64
C ILE A 336 2.59 -2.28 5.18
N ALA A 337 1.42 -1.84 4.75
CA ALA A 337 1.16 -1.47 3.37
C ALA A 337 0.04 -0.44 3.25
N LEU A 338 0.10 0.39 2.21
CA LEU A 338 -0.99 1.26 1.80
C LEU A 338 -1.52 0.77 0.45
N ASN A 339 -2.76 0.34 0.41
CA ASN A 339 -3.51 0.07 -0.81
C ASN A 339 -4.34 1.31 -1.18
N THR A 340 -4.22 1.73 -2.42
CA THR A 340 -5.03 2.82 -3.00
C THR A 340 -5.95 2.25 -4.06
N TYR A 341 -7.22 2.65 -4.03
CA TYR A 341 -8.27 2.17 -4.93
C TYR A 341 -8.81 3.38 -5.68
N PHE A 342 -8.54 3.47 -6.99
CA PHE A 342 -9.02 4.53 -7.87
C PHE A 342 -10.21 4.06 -8.69
N ARG A 343 -11.36 4.73 -8.57
CA ARG A 343 -12.54 4.37 -9.36
C ARG A 343 -12.23 4.54 -10.85
N LYS A 344 -12.42 3.46 -11.62
CA LYS A 344 -12.10 3.43 -13.07
C LYS A 344 -13.31 3.52 -13.98
N ASN A 345 -14.51 3.44 -13.41
CA ASN A 345 -15.78 3.55 -14.13
C ASN A 345 -16.55 4.83 -13.78
N HIS A 346 -17.76 4.98 -14.30
CA HIS A 346 -18.61 6.16 -14.09
C HIS A 346 -19.58 6.06 -12.89
N ASP A 347 -19.48 5.01 -12.07
CA ASP A 347 -20.39 4.83 -10.94
C ASP A 347 -20.05 5.77 -9.78
N LYS A 348 -20.66 6.95 -9.78
CA LYS A 348 -20.45 7.97 -8.73
C LYS A 348 -21.12 7.66 -7.39
N SER A 349 -21.83 6.52 -7.26
CA SER A 349 -22.25 6.01 -5.95
C SER A 349 -21.07 5.50 -5.12
N LEU A 350 -19.91 5.32 -5.76
CA LEU A 350 -18.66 4.91 -5.17
C LEU A 350 -17.66 6.08 -5.12
N PRO A 351 -16.87 6.21 -4.03
CA PRO A 351 -15.88 7.27 -3.91
C PRO A 351 -14.85 7.18 -5.03
N TYR A 352 -14.40 8.32 -5.53
CA TYR A 352 -13.39 8.37 -6.58
C TYR A 352 -12.08 7.72 -6.12
N MET A 353 -11.74 7.88 -4.85
CA MET A 353 -10.61 7.19 -4.24
C MET A 353 -10.88 6.87 -2.78
N PHE A 354 -10.52 5.64 -2.39
CA PHE A 354 -10.39 5.25 -0.99
C PHE A 354 -9.09 4.46 -0.80
N CYS A 355 -8.72 4.24 0.46
CA CYS A 355 -7.49 3.56 0.82
C CYS A 355 -7.73 2.53 1.92
N ASN A 356 -6.86 1.52 1.95
CA ASN A 356 -6.64 0.65 3.10
C ASN A 356 -5.18 0.80 3.55
N LEU A 357 -4.97 1.30 4.76
CA LEU A 357 -3.68 1.25 5.46
C LEU A 357 -3.67 0.02 6.37
N SER A 358 -2.88 -0.97 5.98
CA SER A 358 -2.51 -2.10 6.84
C SER A 358 -1.34 -1.69 7.72
N PHE A 359 -1.51 -1.79 9.03
CA PHE A 359 -0.48 -1.60 10.04
C PHE A 359 -0.40 -2.87 10.90
N ASN A 360 0.30 -3.87 10.35
CA ASN A 360 0.31 -5.25 10.82
C ASN A 360 -1.10 -5.83 10.88
N CYS A 361 -1.61 -6.12 12.08
CA CYS A 361 -2.94 -6.64 12.30
C CYS A 361 -4.03 -5.56 12.25
N LEU A 362 -3.70 -4.27 12.32
CA LEU A 362 -4.69 -3.19 12.24
C LEU A 362 -4.97 -2.83 10.78
N GLN A 363 -6.22 -2.96 10.35
CA GLN A 363 -6.68 -2.51 9.03
C GLN A 363 -7.47 -1.21 9.18
N ILE A 364 -7.11 -0.17 8.42
CA ILE A 364 -7.75 1.14 8.47
C ILE A 364 -8.20 1.53 7.07
N PHE A 365 -9.50 1.64 6.86
CA PHE A 365 -10.07 2.08 5.60
C PHE A 365 -10.46 3.55 5.69
N PHE A 366 -10.26 4.32 4.62
CA PHE A 366 -10.66 5.74 4.60
C PHE A 366 -10.91 6.23 3.17
N ILE A 367 -11.96 7.02 3.00
CA ILE A 367 -12.28 7.72 1.75
C ILE A 367 -11.40 8.97 1.64
N ILE A 368 -10.99 9.34 0.43
CA ILE A 368 -10.31 10.62 0.19
C ILE A 368 -11.38 11.69 -0.07
N PRO A 369 -11.65 12.60 0.89
CA PRO A 369 -12.78 13.52 0.78
C PRO A 369 -12.49 14.64 -0.23
N PHE A 370 -13.55 15.29 -0.71
CA PHE A 370 -13.50 16.51 -1.52
C PHE A 370 -12.82 16.35 -2.90
N SER A 371 -12.89 15.16 -3.48
CA SER A 371 -12.56 14.96 -4.89
C SER A 371 -13.54 15.76 -5.77
N ASP A 372 -13.03 16.38 -6.84
CA ASP A 372 -13.86 17.02 -7.86
C ASP A 372 -14.64 16.02 -8.72
N ASP A 373 -14.32 14.71 -8.62
CA ASP A 373 -14.98 13.65 -9.39
C ASP A 373 -16.06 12.90 -8.60
N ASP A 374 -16.28 13.28 -7.34
CA ASP A 374 -17.35 12.73 -6.50
C ASP A 374 -18.64 13.55 -6.64
N SER A 375 -19.80 12.88 -6.62
CA SER A 375 -21.11 13.53 -6.61
C SER A 375 -21.67 13.77 -5.21
N CYS A 376 -21.05 13.20 -4.19
CA CYS A 376 -21.41 13.38 -2.79
C CYS A 376 -20.16 13.35 -1.89
N ASN A 377 -20.30 13.67 -0.62
CA ASN A 377 -19.20 13.73 0.34
C ASN A 377 -19.10 12.49 1.25
N PHE A 378 -19.98 11.49 1.08
CA PHE A 378 -20.05 10.25 1.86
C PHE A 378 -20.16 10.46 3.38
N THR A 379 -20.77 11.56 3.82
CA THR A 379 -20.97 11.86 5.27
C THR A 379 -22.32 11.39 5.80
N GLU A 380 -23.28 11.14 4.92
CA GLU A 380 -24.63 10.68 5.27
C GLU A 380 -24.70 9.15 5.16
N ASP A 381 -25.47 8.52 6.07
CA ASP A 381 -25.44 7.06 6.24
C ASP A 381 -25.90 6.31 4.98
N LYS A 382 -26.79 6.88 4.16
CA LYS A 382 -27.29 6.23 2.93
C LYS A 382 -26.18 6.04 1.90
N GLU A 383 -25.48 7.12 1.55
CA GLU A 383 -24.38 7.11 0.59
C GLU A 383 -23.19 6.32 1.15
N TYR A 384 -22.90 6.47 2.45
CA TYR A 384 -21.82 5.75 3.10
C TYR A 384 -22.06 4.23 3.12
N ASN A 385 -23.26 3.78 3.48
CA ASN A 385 -23.59 2.35 3.49
C ASN A 385 -23.59 1.74 2.09
N THR A 386 -24.02 2.50 1.06
CA THR A 386 -23.90 2.08 -0.34
C THR A 386 -22.46 1.74 -0.71
N PHE A 387 -21.49 2.52 -0.23
CA PHE A 387 -20.07 2.21 -0.39
C PHE A 387 -19.67 0.97 0.44
N ILE A 388 -20.00 0.92 1.73
CA ILE A 388 -19.61 -0.18 2.63
C ILE A 388 -20.10 -1.54 2.11
N ASP A 389 -21.35 -1.64 1.65
CA ASP A 389 -21.95 -2.90 1.21
C ASP A 389 -21.27 -3.50 -0.03
N ARG A 390 -20.58 -2.67 -0.82
CA ARG A 390 -19.86 -3.05 -2.04
C ARG A 390 -18.39 -3.39 -1.81
N ILE A 391 -17.88 -3.24 -0.58
CA ILE A 391 -16.50 -3.58 -0.24
C ILE A 391 -16.48 -4.91 0.52
N PRO A 392 -16.04 -6.02 -0.11
CA PRO A 392 -16.09 -7.36 0.47
C PRO A 392 -15.34 -7.48 1.80
N PHE A 393 -14.32 -6.65 2.04
CA PHE A 393 -13.58 -6.62 3.31
C PHE A 393 -14.50 -6.45 4.53
N PHE A 394 -15.55 -5.64 4.44
CA PHE A 394 -16.47 -5.40 5.55
C PHE A 394 -17.45 -6.56 5.80
N LYS A 395 -17.56 -7.50 4.84
CA LYS A 395 -18.36 -8.73 5.00
C LYS A 395 -17.62 -9.80 5.79
N PHE A 396 -16.30 -9.69 5.93
CA PHE A 396 -15.51 -10.58 6.78
C PHE A 396 -15.52 -10.07 8.22
N HIS A 397 -16.08 -10.89 9.13
CA HIS A 397 -16.21 -10.56 10.55
C HIS A 397 -16.80 -9.15 10.78
N PRO A 398 -18.02 -8.87 10.27
CA PRO A 398 -18.64 -7.55 10.37
C PRO A 398 -18.70 -7.01 11.81
N GLU A 399 -18.80 -7.90 12.80
CA GLU A 399 -18.80 -7.59 14.23
C GLU A 399 -17.50 -6.94 14.75
N ASN A 400 -16.39 -7.10 14.03
CA ASN A 400 -15.07 -6.61 14.45
C ASN A 400 -14.77 -5.19 13.92
N TRP A 401 -15.60 -4.65 13.03
CA TRP A 401 -15.38 -3.34 12.43
C TRP A 401 -15.91 -2.21 13.32
N ILE A 402 -15.03 -1.25 13.61
CA ILE A 402 -15.37 -0.02 14.31
C ILE A 402 -15.42 1.12 13.30
N PHE A 403 -16.57 1.80 13.20
CA PHE A 403 -16.79 2.93 12.31
C PHE A 403 -16.68 4.25 13.09
N GLN A 404 -15.50 4.86 13.07
CA GLN A 404 -15.21 6.02 13.90
C GLN A 404 -15.34 7.34 13.14
N ASP A 405 -16.04 8.29 13.74
CA ASP A 405 -16.06 9.68 13.27
C ASP A 405 -14.83 10.44 13.80
N PHE A 406 -14.04 10.96 12.86
CA PHE A 406 -12.85 11.77 13.12
C PHE A 406 -13.03 13.24 12.66
N SER A 407 -14.24 13.72 12.40
CA SER A 407 -14.51 15.08 11.90
C SER A 407 -14.20 16.20 12.93
N SER A 408 -14.19 15.87 14.22
CA SER A 408 -14.03 16.87 15.28
C SER A 408 -12.68 17.59 15.25
N ASN A 409 -12.76 18.92 15.36
CA ASN A 409 -11.60 19.82 15.48
C ASN A 409 -11.21 20.10 16.94
N SER A 410 -12.01 19.63 17.90
CA SER A 410 -11.78 19.84 19.32
C SER A 410 -10.67 18.93 19.82
N GLU A 411 -9.82 19.47 20.71
CA GLU A 411 -8.80 18.67 21.36
C GLU A 411 -9.42 17.69 22.35
N VAL A 412 -9.13 16.40 22.17
CA VAL A 412 -9.56 15.33 23.06
C VAL A 412 -8.35 14.55 23.56
N LYS A 413 -8.48 13.92 24.73
CA LYS A 413 -7.53 12.89 25.14
C LYS A 413 -8.01 11.57 24.56
N ILE A 414 -7.11 10.83 23.90
CA ILE A 414 -7.36 9.41 23.62
C ILE A 414 -6.92 8.64 24.85
N ASN A 415 -7.87 8.04 25.55
CA ASN A 415 -7.58 7.20 26.71
C ASN A 415 -7.86 5.74 26.32
N PRO A 416 -6.82 4.94 26.03
CA PRO A 416 -7.00 3.55 25.66
C PRO A 416 -7.72 2.79 26.78
N SER A 417 -8.77 2.07 26.39
CA SER A 417 -9.49 1.14 27.26
C SER A 417 -9.29 -0.27 26.72
N ILE A 418 -8.51 -1.07 27.42
CA ILE A 418 -8.19 -2.44 27.04
C ILE A 418 -9.10 -3.38 27.82
N LYS A 419 -9.89 -4.18 27.11
CA LYS A 419 -10.72 -5.24 27.68
C LYS A 419 -10.10 -6.58 27.35
N MET A 420 -9.84 -7.39 28.36
CA MET A 420 -9.35 -8.75 28.22
C MET A 420 -10.38 -9.69 28.86
N GLN A 421 -10.66 -10.80 28.20
CA GLN A 421 -11.54 -11.84 28.71
C GLN A 421 -10.78 -13.17 28.65
N GLU A 422 -10.96 -14.00 29.68
CA GLU A 422 -10.44 -15.37 29.67
C GLU A 422 -11.13 -16.15 28.54
N ASN A 423 -10.34 -16.77 27.65
CA ASN A 423 -10.90 -17.64 26.61
C ASN A 423 -11.63 -18.81 27.30
N LYS A 424 -12.88 -19.04 26.89
CA LYS A 424 -13.68 -20.19 27.37
C LYS A 424 -13.16 -21.51 26.84
#